data_AF-A0A3D1PPG6-F1
#
_entry.id   AF-A0A3D1PPG6-F1
#
_cell.length_a   1.000
_cell.length_b   1.000
_cell.length_c   1.000
_cell.angle_alpha   90.00
_cell.angle_beta   90.00
_cell.angle_gamma   90.00
#
_symmetry.space_group_name_H-M   'P 1'
#
loop_
_entity.id
_entity.type
_entity.pdbx_description
1 polymer ?
#
loop_
_entity_poly.entity_id
_entity_poly.type
_entity_poly.pdbx_seq_one_letter_code
_entity_poly.pdbx_strand_id
1 'polypeptide(L)'
;MAFVLDEEMQNVTNIKVIGVGGGGGNAVNRMVEAGLNGVEFVAMNTDQQALVNSKATQKVQLGAKLTKGRGAGADPEVGQRAAEESKDEIANALKGAQMVFITAGMGG
;
A
#
# COMPACT_ATOMS: atom_id res chain seq x y z
N MET A 1 -9.63 -4.42 48.51
CA MET A 1 -8.92 -5.10 47.41
C MET A 1 -9.44 -4.51 46.13
N ALA A 2 -8.73 -3.52 45.58
CA ALA A 2 -9.13 -2.89 44.33
C ALA A 2 -8.89 -3.88 43.20
N PHE A 3 -9.93 -4.14 42.39
CA PHE A 3 -9.77 -4.84 41.13
C PHE A 3 -8.89 -3.97 40.24
N VAL A 4 -7.64 -4.38 40.07
CA VAL A 4 -6.80 -3.91 38.97
C VAL A 4 -7.35 -4.66 37.75
N LEU A 5 -8.05 -3.94 36.87
CA LEU A 5 -8.20 -4.42 35.50
C LEU A 5 -6.79 -4.44 34.95
N ASP A 6 -6.21 -5.62 34.83
CA ASP A 6 -5.04 -5.82 33.99
C ASP A 6 -5.43 -5.26 32.62
N GLU A 7 -4.86 -4.11 32.27
CA GLU A 7 -4.82 -3.64 30.89
C GLU A 7 -4.06 -4.74 30.14
N GLU A 8 -4.78 -5.75 29.66
CA GLU A 8 -4.29 -6.65 28.63
C GLU A 8 -3.81 -5.73 27.52
N MET A 9 -2.49 -5.55 27.50
CA MET A 9 -1.71 -4.79 26.56
C MET A 9 -2.35 -5.00 25.19
N GLN A 10 -3.13 -4.01 24.73
CA GLN A 10 -3.92 -4.14 23.53
C GLN A 10 -2.93 -4.55 22.45
N ASN A 11 -3.05 -5.80 22.01
CA ASN A 11 -2.21 -6.35 20.97
C ASN A 11 -2.73 -5.72 19.66
N VAL A 12 -2.46 -4.42 19.49
CA VAL A 12 -2.92 -3.62 18.35
C VAL A 12 -2.29 -4.26 17.14
N THR A 13 -3.11 -5.04 16.43
CA THR A 13 -2.64 -5.79 15.28
C THR A 13 -2.21 -4.79 14.22
N ASN A 14 -0.95 -4.85 13.79
CA ASN A 14 -0.45 -3.94 12.78
C ASN A 14 -0.96 -4.40 11.39
N ILE A 15 -2.05 -3.79 10.94
CA ILE A 15 -2.69 -4.06 9.65
C ILE A 15 -2.24 -3.02 8.63
N LYS A 16 -1.75 -3.48 7.47
CA LYS A 16 -1.44 -2.62 6.32
C LYS A 16 -2.40 -2.86 5.16
N VAL A 17 -2.94 -1.79 4.59
CA VAL A 17 -3.78 -1.83 3.39
C VAL A 17 -2.97 -1.27 2.22
N ILE A 18 -2.73 -2.10 1.22
CA ILE A 18 -1.87 -1.82 0.08
C ILE A 18 -2.72 -1.63 -1.17
N GLY A 19 -2.76 -0.41 -1.69
CA GLY A 19 -3.39 -0.09 -2.96
C GLY A 19 -2.40 -0.19 -4.10
N VAL A 20 -2.60 -1.15 -5.00
CA VAL A 20 -1.73 -1.37 -6.16
C VAL A 20 -2.37 -0.82 -7.44
N GLY A 21 -1.59 -0.06 -8.20
CA GLY A 21 -2.03 0.56 -9.46
C GLY A 21 -3.08 1.66 -9.27
N GLY A 22 -3.69 2.10 -10.37
CA GLY A 22 -4.68 3.19 -10.35
C GLY A 22 -5.95 2.84 -9.57
N GLY A 23 -6.54 1.68 -9.85
CA GLY A 23 -7.76 1.21 -9.16
C GLY A 23 -7.54 0.97 -7.67
N GLY A 24 -6.45 0.30 -7.31
CA GLY A 24 -6.10 0.06 -5.91
C GLY A 24 -5.79 1.35 -5.15
N GLY A 25 -5.07 2.29 -5.77
CA GLY A 25 -4.80 3.61 -5.21
C GLY A 25 -6.07 4.43 -4.96
N ASN A 26 -7.02 4.40 -5.89
CA ASN A 26 -8.32 5.06 -5.72
C ASN A 26 -9.13 4.46 -4.57
N ALA A 27 -9.12 3.13 -4.44
CA ALA A 27 -9.78 2.45 -3.31
C ALA A 27 -9.17 2.88 -1.97
N VAL A 28 -7.83 2.93 -1.88
CA VAL A 28 -7.12 3.42 -0.68
C VAL A 28 -7.49 4.87 -0.37
N ASN A 29 -7.49 5.76 -1.36
CA ASN A 29 -7.90 7.15 -1.17
C ASN A 29 -9.30 7.24 -0.58
N ARG A 30 -10.23 6.41 -1.06
CA ARG A 30 -11.59 6.38 -0.55
C ARG A 30 -11.67 5.88 0.90
N MET A 31 -10.87 4.88 1.27
CA MET A 31 -10.78 4.39 2.65
C MET A 31 -10.24 5.46 3.60
N VAL A 32 -9.21 6.21 3.17
CA VAL A 32 -8.64 7.34 3.92
C VAL A 32 -9.68 8.44 4.12
N GLU A 33 -10.37 8.84 3.05
CA GLU A 33 -11.42 9.86 3.12
C GLU A 33 -12.63 9.46 3.95
N ALA A 34 -12.96 8.17 3.98
CA ALA A 34 -14.04 7.62 4.80
C ALA A 34 -13.65 7.56 6.30
N GLY A 35 -12.41 7.89 6.66
CA GLY A 35 -11.94 7.89 8.05
C GLY A 35 -11.72 6.48 8.60
N LEU A 36 -11.32 5.52 7.78
CA LEU A 36 -10.94 4.19 8.26
C LEU A 36 -9.67 4.30 9.12
N ASN A 37 -9.79 3.92 10.39
CA ASN A 37 -8.72 4.00 11.39
C ASN A 37 -8.17 2.61 11.74
N GLY A 38 -7.01 2.59 12.40
CA GLY A 38 -6.40 1.34 12.89
C GLY A 38 -5.67 0.54 11.80
N VAL A 39 -5.44 1.13 10.63
CA VAL A 39 -4.67 0.52 9.53
C VAL A 39 -3.67 1.53 8.97
N GLU A 40 -2.54 1.04 8.48
CA GLU A 40 -1.57 1.83 7.71
C GLU A 40 -1.87 1.72 6.22
N PHE A 41 -1.96 2.85 5.52
CA PHE A 41 -2.23 2.85 4.08
C PHE A 41 -0.95 2.99 3.28
N VAL A 42 -0.74 2.08 2.34
CA VAL A 42 0.39 2.11 1.41
C VAL A 42 -0.14 2.14 -0.01
N ALA A 43 0.32 3.07 -0.82
CA ALA A 43 0.04 3.09 -2.26
C ALA A 43 1.28 2.65 -3.04
N MET A 44 1.10 1.71 -3.97
CA MET A 44 2.16 1.21 -4.85
C MET A 44 1.75 1.40 -6.30
N ASN A 45 2.55 2.10 -7.08
CA ASN A 45 2.22 2.35 -8.49
C ASN A 45 3.49 2.56 -9.33
N THR A 46 3.42 2.21 -10.61
CA THR A 46 4.46 2.52 -11.60
C THR A 46 4.37 3.95 -12.12
N ASP A 47 3.18 4.56 -12.03
CA ASP A 47 2.94 5.95 -12.38
C ASP A 47 3.25 6.88 -11.19
N GLN A 48 4.23 7.76 -11.37
CA GLN A 48 4.64 8.72 -10.35
C GLN A 48 3.58 9.79 -10.09
N GLN A 49 2.86 10.25 -11.11
CA GLN A 49 1.80 11.26 -10.95
C GLN A 49 0.65 10.70 -10.12
N ALA A 50 0.29 9.44 -10.34
CA ALA A 50 -0.73 8.76 -9.54
C ALA A 50 -0.33 8.68 -8.05
N LEU A 51 0.96 8.44 -7.75
CA LEU A 51 1.45 8.42 -6.37
C LEU A 51 1.44 9.80 -5.72
N VAL A 52 1.81 10.86 -6.46
CA VAL A 52 1.74 12.24 -5.94
C VAL A 52 0.33 12.54 -5.44
N ASN A 53 -0.69 12.15 -6.20
CA ASN A 53 -2.10 12.37 -5.87
C ASN A 53 -2.68 11.40 -4.81
N SER A 54 -1.93 10.39 -4.39
CA SER A 54 -2.37 9.44 -3.36
C SER A 54 -2.45 10.08 -1.97
N LYS A 55 -3.47 9.69 -1.19
CA LYS A 55 -3.70 10.05 0.21
C LYS A 55 -3.15 9.02 1.20
N ALA A 56 -2.51 7.96 0.70
CA ALA A 56 -1.86 6.96 1.53
C ALA A 56 -0.72 7.55 2.36
N THR A 57 -0.50 7.02 3.57
CA THR A 57 0.56 7.45 4.49
C THR A 57 1.95 7.09 3.99
N GLN A 58 2.07 5.96 3.28
CA GLN A 58 3.29 5.52 2.62
C GLN A 58 3.06 5.34 1.12
N LYS A 59 4.07 5.65 0.31
CA LYS A 59 4.02 5.60 -1.16
C LYS A 59 5.26 4.88 -1.67
N VAL A 60 5.08 3.93 -2.58
CA VAL A 60 6.16 3.15 -3.19
C VAL A 60 6.03 3.25 -4.71
N GLN A 61 7.04 3.82 -5.35
CA GLN A 61 7.13 3.83 -6.80
C GLN A 61 7.73 2.52 -7.30
N LEU A 62 6.97 1.78 -8.11
CA LEU A 62 7.39 0.51 -8.68
C LEU A 62 8.13 0.73 -10.00
N GLY A 63 9.21 0.01 -10.22
CA GLY A 63 9.95 0.02 -11.49
C GLY A 63 10.41 1.40 -11.90
N ALA A 64 10.98 2.19 -10.98
CA ALA A 64 11.41 3.55 -11.25
C ALA A 64 12.43 3.63 -12.40
N LYS A 65 13.29 2.62 -12.55
CA LYS A 65 14.25 2.56 -13.67
C LYS A 65 13.59 2.05 -14.94
N LEU A 66 12.76 1.01 -14.84
CA LEU A 66 12.06 0.41 -15.98
C LEU A 66 11.07 1.37 -16.65
N THR A 67 10.20 2.00 -15.87
CA THR A 67 9.07 2.81 -16.37
C THR A 67 9.38 4.29 -16.43
N LYS A 68 10.44 4.74 -15.75
CA LYS A 68 10.79 6.16 -15.57
C LYS A 68 9.62 6.97 -14.98
N GLY A 69 8.76 6.32 -14.19
CA GLY A 69 7.59 6.94 -13.55
C GLY A 69 6.40 7.20 -14.48
N ARG A 70 6.37 6.61 -15.68
CA ARG A 70 5.30 6.83 -16.68
C ARG A 70 4.20 5.77 -16.65
N GLY A 71 4.27 4.80 -15.73
CA GLY A 71 3.31 3.70 -15.66
C GLY A 71 3.69 2.48 -16.49
N ALA A 72 2.91 1.41 -16.32
CA ALA A 72 3.08 0.13 -17.02
C ALA A 72 2.36 0.06 -18.38
N GLY A 73 1.54 1.07 -18.73
CA GLY A 73 0.87 1.13 -20.02
C GLY A 73 -0.19 0.04 -20.25
N ALA A 74 -0.86 -0.41 -19.18
CA ALA A 74 -1.80 -1.55 -19.20
C ALA A 74 -1.18 -2.90 -19.59
N ASP A 75 0.15 -3.00 -19.57
CA ASP A 75 0.88 -4.25 -19.80
C ASP A 75 1.21 -4.92 -18.45
N PRO A 76 0.59 -6.07 -18.14
CA PRO A 76 0.82 -6.76 -16.87
C PRO A 76 2.25 -7.29 -16.73
N GLU A 77 2.95 -7.62 -17.83
CA GLU A 77 4.35 -8.07 -17.76
C GLU A 77 5.29 -6.92 -17.38
N VAL A 78 4.98 -5.70 -17.81
CA VAL A 78 5.70 -4.49 -17.35
C VAL A 78 5.42 -4.25 -15.87
N GLY A 79 4.16 -4.40 -15.43
CA GLY A 79 3.78 -4.30 -14.03
C GLY A 79 4.50 -5.30 -13.13
N GLN A 80 4.57 -6.56 -13.56
CA GLN A 80 5.28 -7.62 -12.85
C GLN A 80 6.78 -7.30 -12.70
N ARG A 81 7.46 -6.99 -13.80
CA ARG A 81 8.89 -6.65 -13.77
C ARG A 81 9.19 -5.41 -12.93
N ALA A 82 8.29 -4.42 -12.95
CA ALA A 82 8.40 -3.25 -12.11
C ALA A 82 8.30 -3.58 -10.61
N ALA A 83 7.41 -4.51 -10.23
CA ALA A 83 7.31 -4.99 -8.86
C ALA A 83 8.54 -5.82 -8.44
N GLU A 84 9.08 -6.66 -9.33
CA GLU A 84 10.30 -7.42 -9.11
C GLU A 84 11.53 -6.51 -8.93
N GLU A 85 11.65 -5.45 -9.75
CA GLU A 85 12.69 -4.42 -9.60
C GLU A 85 12.63 -3.75 -8.23
N SER A 86 11.43 -3.51 -7.71
CA SER A 86 11.19 -2.78 -6.46
C SER A 86 10.95 -3.69 -5.25
N LYS A 87 11.48 -4.92 -5.27
CA LYS A 87 11.24 -5.94 -4.23
C LYS A 87 11.70 -5.48 -2.85
N ASP A 88 12.84 -4.80 -2.76
CA ASP A 88 13.39 -4.33 -1.48
C ASP A 88 12.55 -3.19 -0.90
N GLU A 89 12.07 -2.27 -1.73
CA GLU A 89 11.16 -1.19 -1.33
C GLU A 89 9.81 -1.74 -0.86
N ILE A 90 9.26 -2.73 -1.55
CA ILE A 90 8.04 -3.44 -1.14
C ILE A 90 8.26 -4.12 0.23
N ALA A 91 9.36 -4.86 0.38
CA ALA A 91 9.66 -5.56 1.64
C ALA A 91 9.80 -4.58 2.82
N ASN A 92 10.44 -3.44 2.59
CA ASN A 92 10.57 -2.39 3.59
C ASN A 92 9.21 -1.76 3.94
N ALA A 93 8.34 -1.53 2.96
CA ALA A 93 6.99 -1.01 3.19
C ALA A 93 6.11 -1.99 3.99
N LEU A 94 6.29 -3.30 3.79
CA LEU A 94 5.54 -4.34 4.50
C LEU A 94 6.11 -4.68 5.89
N LYS A 95 7.29 -4.17 6.23
CA LYS A 95 7.97 -4.50 7.50
C LYS A 95 7.08 -4.17 8.70
N GLY A 96 6.99 -5.13 9.63
CA GLY A 96 6.22 -5.00 10.87
C GLY A 96 4.71 -5.23 10.72
N ALA A 97 4.21 -5.48 9.51
CA ALA A 97 2.81 -5.86 9.30
C ALA A 97 2.56 -7.28 9.84
N GLN A 98 1.49 -7.43 10.62
CA GLN A 98 0.96 -8.74 11.03
C GLN A 98 -0.12 -9.24 10.06
N MET A 99 -0.79 -8.32 9.38
CA MET A 99 -1.77 -8.61 8.34
C MET A 99 -1.64 -7.59 7.21
N VAL A 100 -1.77 -8.05 5.98
CA VAL A 100 -1.67 -7.22 4.77
C VAL A 100 -2.91 -7.46 3.90
N PHE A 101 -3.62 -6.39 3.58
CA PHE A 101 -4.69 -6.39 2.59
C PHE A 101 -4.17 -5.80 1.29
N ILE A 102 -4.26 -6.52 0.19
CA ILE A 102 -3.91 -6.01 -1.14
C ILE A 102 -5.20 -5.71 -1.88
N THR A 103 -5.36 -4.45 -2.30
CA THR A 103 -6.46 -4.00 -3.15
C THR A 103 -5.91 -3.53 -4.50
N ALA A 104 -6.48 -4.06 -5.58
CA ALA A 104 -6.13 -3.72 -6.94
C ALA A 104 -7.38 -3.82 -7.83
N GLY A 105 -7.45 -2.96 -8.86
CA GLY A 105 -8.37 -3.16 -9.97
C GLY A 105 -7.67 -4.03 -11.01
N MET A 106 -8.14 -5.26 -11.23
CA MET A 106 -7.58 -6.14 -12.26
C MET A 106 -7.96 -5.67 -13.66
N GLY A 107 -7.12 -5.98 -14.66
CA GLY A 107 -7.39 -5.74 -16.09
C GLY A 107 -6.53 -4.67 -16.76
N GLY A 108 -5.64 -4.01 -16.02
CA GLY A 108 -4.57 -3.16 -16.57
C GLY A 108 -3.21 -3.57 -16.05
#